data_AF-A0A5D3Y9J3-F1
#
_entry.id   AF-A0A5D3Y9J3-F1
#
_cell.length_a   1.000
_cell.length_b   1.000
_cell.length_c   1.000
_cell.angle_alpha   90.00
_cell.angle_beta   90.00
_cell.angle_gamma   90.00
#
_symmetry.space_group_name_H-M   'P 1'
#
loop_
_entity.id
_entity.type
_entity.pdbx_description
1 polymer ?
#
loop_
_entity_poly.entity_id
_entity_poly.type
_entity_poly.pdbx_seq_one_letter_code
_entity_poly.pdbx_strand_id
1 'polypeptide(L)'
;MAEFAARGKTSVGWFYGFKLHLVINDQGELLGVKITAGNVDDRDPVPELTRSLFGKLFGDRGYISRSLFEQLWEQGVQLITKVRKNMKNKLLPNLKANSF
;
A
#
# COMPACT_ATOMS: atom_id res chain seq x y z
N MET A 1 -25.92 6.55 -3.56
CA MET A 1 -25.17 7.09 -2.39
C MET A 1 -24.77 6.03 -1.36
N ALA A 2 -24.85 4.72 -1.67
CA ALA A 2 -24.52 3.61 -0.76
C ALA A 2 -23.17 2.92 -1.09
N GLU A 3 -22.35 3.51 -1.97
CA GLU A 3 -21.24 2.78 -2.61
C GLU A 3 -19.88 2.94 -1.90
N PHE A 4 -19.74 3.93 -1.02
CA PHE A 4 -18.44 4.25 -0.41
C PHE A 4 -18.33 3.92 1.07
N ALA A 5 -19.42 3.60 1.79
CA ALA A 5 -19.35 3.29 3.23
C ALA A 5 -19.92 1.89 3.52
N ALA A 6 -19.21 1.12 4.35
CA ALA A 6 -19.62 -0.22 4.74
C ALA A 6 -19.30 -0.51 6.20
N ARG A 7 -20.02 -1.50 6.77
CA ARG A 7 -19.75 -2.00 8.10
C ARG A 7 -18.54 -2.94 8.08
N GLY A 8 -17.59 -2.72 8.97
CA GLY A 8 -16.45 -3.61 9.19
C GLY A 8 -16.27 -3.96 10.66
N LYS A 9 -15.42 -4.97 10.92
CA LYS A 9 -15.08 -5.43 12.27
C LYS A 9 -13.58 -5.34 12.47
N THR A 10 -13.16 -4.79 13.60
CA THR A 10 -11.78 -4.77 14.09
C THR A 10 -11.64 -5.70 15.29
N SER A 11 -10.43 -5.85 15.82
CA SER A 11 -10.19 -6.56 17.08
C SER A 11 -10.89 -5.92 18.28
N VAL A 12 -11.24 -4.63 18.20
CA VAL A 12 -11.82 -3.84 19.31
C VAL A 12 -13.31 -3.53 19.14
N GLY A 13 -13.92 -3.80 17.98
CA GLY A 13 -15.34 -3.56 17.78
C GLY A 13 -15.78 -3.45 16.32
N TRP A 14 -17.02 -3.00 16.13
CA TRP A 14 -17.61 -2.72 14.82
C TRP A 14 -17.45 -1.25 14.44
N PHE A 15 -17.35 -0.97 13.15
CA PHE A 15 -17.35 0.39 12.61
C PHE A 15 -18.21 0.45 11.34
N TYR A 16 -18.65 1.65 10.98
CA TYR A 16 -19.32 1.92 9.71
C TYR A 16 -18.69 3.18 9.10
N GLY A 17 -18.15 3.06 7.90
CA GLY A 17 -17.46 4.18 7.26
C GLY A 17 -16.75 3.81 5.98
N PHE A 18 -15.88 4.71 5.55
CA PHE A 18 -15.08 4.62 4.33
C PHE A 18 -13.61 4.88 4.64
N LYS A 19 -12.73 4.57 3.68
CA LYS A 19 -11.30 4.83 3.73
C LYS A 19 -10.91 5.77 2.59
N LEU A 20 -10.02 6.71 2.88
CA LEU A 20 -9.39 7.59 1.90
C LEU A 20 -7.92 7.19 1.76
N HIS A 21 -7.51 6.84 0.54
CA HIS A 21 -6.15 6.49 0.17
C HIS A 21 -5.54 7.62 -0.65
N LEU A 22 -4.35 8.07 -0.28
CA LEU A 22 -3.63 9.17 -0.93
C LEU A 22 -2.22 8.72 -1.29
N VAL A 23 -1.74 9.11 -2.46
CA VAL A 23 -0.32 9.04 -2.82
C VAL A 23 0.18 10.46 -3.03
N ILE A 24 1.26 10.80 -2.33
CA ILE A 24 1.86 12.13 -2.33
C ILE A 24 3.34 11.96 -2.65
N ASN A 25 3.90 12.84 -3.48
CA ASN A 25 5.34 12.84 -3.76
C ASN A 25 6.14 13.57 -2.67
N ASP A 26 7.45 13.59 -2.82
CA ASP A 26 8.40 14.25 -1.92
C ASP A 26 8.28 15.78 -1.91
N GLN A 27 7.67 16.37 -2.94
CA GLN A 27 7.36 17.80 -3.02
C GLN A 27 6.00 18.16 -2.39
N GLY A 28 5.25 17.18 -1.89
CA GLY A 28 3.92 17.38 -1.30
C GLY A 28 2.77 17.42 -2.30
N GLU A 29 3.01 17.08 -3.56
CA GLU A 29 1.99 17.05 -4.60
C GLU A 29 1.17 15.75 -4.53
N LEU A 30 -0.13 15.88 -4.74
CA LEU A 30 -1.06 14.75 -4.74
C LEU A 30 -1.02 14.03 -6.09
N LEU A 31 -0.51 12.80 -6.09
CA LEU A 31 -0.37 11.95 -7.29
C LEU A 31 -1.55 11.02 -7.54
N GLY A 32 -2.29 10.67 -6.49
CA GLY A 32 -3.41 9.73 -6.60
C GLY A 32 -4.33 9.77 -5.40
N VAL A 33 -5.62 9.56 -5.65
CA VAL A 33 -6.68 9.50 -4.64
C VAL A 33 -7.59 8.32 -4.92
N LYS A 34 -7.94 7.56 -3.89
CA LYS A 34 -8.98 6.54 -3.99
C LYS A 34 -9.81 6.48 -2.72
N ILE A 35 -11.13 6.39 -2.87
CA ILE A 35 -12.07 6.17 -1.77
C ILE A 35 -12.56 4.74 -1.86
N THR A 36 -12.49 4.00 -0.76
CA THR A 36 -13.02 2.63 -0.68
C THR A 36 -13.96 2.49 0.50
N ALA A 37 -14.86 1.51 0.43
CA ALA A 37 -15.64 1.08 1.58
C ALA A 37 -14.72 0.70 2.76
N GLY A 38 -15.16 0.99 3.99
CA GLY A 38 -14.30 0.89 5.16
C GLY A 38 -13.85 -0.53 5.50
N ASN A 39 -14.56 -1.53 5.00
CA ASN A 39 -14.23 -2.95 5.17
C ASN A 39 -13.26 -3.50 4.10
N VAL A 40 -12.87 -2.69 3.10
CA VAL A 40 -11.89 -3.07 2.07
C VAL A 40 -10.49 -3.13 2.68
N ASP A 41 -9.68 -4.11 2.28
CA ASP A 41 -8.30 -4.23 2.72
C ASP A 41 -7.47 -3.07 2.14
N ASP A 42 -6.57 -2.48 2.94
CA ASP A 42 -5.79 -1.32 2.50
C ASP A 42 -4.85 -1.64 1.33
N ARG A 43 -4.54 -2.93 1.11
CA ARG A 43 -3.66 -3.40 0.03
C ARG A 43 -4.36 -3.46 -1.32
N ASP A 44 -5.66 -3.74 -1.34
CA ASP A 44 -6.45 -3.92 -2.56
C ASP A 44 -6.46 -2.69 -3.49
N PRO A 45 -6.58 -1.43 -2.99
CA PRO A 45 -6.59 -0.27 -3.88
C PRO A 45 -5.21 0.11 -4.44
N VAL A 46 -4.12 -0.36 -3.84
CA VAL A 46 -2.76 0.14 -4.12
C VAL A 46 -2.33 -0.05 -5.58
N PRO A 47 -2.49 -1.22 -6.22
CA PRO A 47 -2.03 -1.42 -7.59
C PRO A 47 -2.74 -0.53 -8.62
N GLU A 48 -4.00 -0.16 -8.36
CA GLU A 48 -4.73 0.78 -9.21
C GLU A 48 -4.28 2.22 -8.92
N LEU A 49 -4.13 2.56 -7.64
CA LEU A 49 -3.70 3.87 -7.18
C LEU A 49 -2.30 4.25 -7.68
N THR A 50 -1.45 3.26 -7.96
CA THR A 50 -0.08 3.44 -8.45
C THR A 50 0.12 3.09 -9.92
N ARG A 51 -0.95 2.82 -10.67
CA ARG A 51 -0.88 2.26 -12.04
C ARG A 51 -0.03 3.09 -13.02
N SER A 52 0.03 4.40 -12.83
CA SER A 52 0.79 5.33 -13.69
C SER A 52 2.01 5.94 -12.98
N LEU A 53 2.40 5.37 -11.84
CA LEU A 53 3.52 5.82 -11.04
C LEU A 53 4.73 4.90 -11.24
N PHE A 54 5.91 5.39 -10.89
CA PHE A 54 7.15 4.62 -10.93
C PHE A 54 8.05 5.02 -9.77
N GLY A 55 9.07 4.22 -9.49
CA GLY A 55 10.06 4.51 -8.46
C GLY A 55 9.68 3.91 -7.11
N LYS A 56 9.96 4.63 -6.02
CA LYS A 56 9.82 4.09 -4.65
C LYS A 56 8.50 4.51 -4.02
N LEU A 57 7.71 3.54 -3.59
CA LEU A 57 6.47 3.76 -2.84
C LEU A 57 6.70 3.44 -1.36
N PHE A 58 6.56 4.42 -0.48
CA PHE A 58 6.71 4.22 0.95
C PHE A 58 5.35 4.00 1.61
N GLY A 59 5.21 2.88 2.33
CA GLY A 59 3.97 2.53 3.02
C GLY A 59 4.19 1.99 4.43
N ASP A 60 3.12 1.90 5.21
CA ASP A 60 3.15 1.28 6.53
C ASP A 60 3.32 -0.26 6.45
N ARG A 61 3.62 -0.89 7.59
CA ARG A 61 3.71 -2.33 7.82
C ARG A 61 2.41 -3.08 7.49
N GLY A 62 1.27 -2.40 7.45
CA GLY A 62 0.01 -2.95 6.97
C GLY A 62 0.08 -3.43 5.50
N TYR A 63 0.91 -2.78 4.68
CA TYR A 63 1.05 -3.08 3.24
C TYR A 63 1.99 -4.25 2.93
N ILE A 64 2.53 -4.93 3.95
CA ILE A 64 3.38 -6.10 3.73
C ILE A 64 2.53 -7.23 3.12
N SER A 65 2.74 -7.51 1.85
CA SER A 65 2.20 -8.66 1.13
C SER A 65 3.13 -9.04 -0.01
N ARG A 66 3.38 -10.34 -0.19
CA ARG A 66 4.24 -10.83 -1.28
C ARG A 66 3.62 -10.57 -2.65
N SER A 67 2.33 -10.85 -2.79
CA SER A 67 1.60 -10.63 -4.05
C SER A 67 1.57 -9.14 -4.43
N LEU A 68 1.36 -8.27 -3.45
CA LEU A 68 1.37 -6.82 -3.68
C LEU A 68 2.76 -6.35 -4.12
N PHE A 69 3.82 -6.84 -3.47
CA PHE A 69 5.18 -6.49 -3.87
C PHE A 69 5.49 -6.92 -5.31
N GLU A 70 5.18 -8.17 -5.67
CA GLU A 70 5.42 -8.70 -7.02
C GLU A 70 4.62 -7.90 -8.08
N GLN A 71 3.35 -7.61 -7.81
CA GLN A 71 2.50 -6.83 -8.71
C GLN A 71 3.00 -5.38 -8.91
N LEU A 72 3.42 -4.71 -7.84
CA LEU A 72 3.96 -3.35 -7.94
C LEU A 72 5.33 -3.35 -8.63
N TRP A 73 6.14 -4.38 -8.42
CA TRP A 73 7.43 -4.53 -9.09
C TRP A 73 7.25 -4.62 -10.61
N GLU A 74 6.27 -5.38 -11.09
CA GLU A 74 5.91 -5.44 -12.52
C GLU A 74 5.44 -4.10 -13.07
N GLN A 75 4.84 -3.24 -12.24
CA GLN A 75 4.45 -1.87 -12.59
C GLN A 75 5.63 -0.86 -12.56
N GLY A 76 6.83 -1.27 -12.17
CA GLY A 76 7.97 -0.36 -11.99
C GLY A 76 7.95 0.41 -10.67
N VAL A 77 7.16 -0.05 -9.69
CA VAL A 77 7.02 0.53 -8.36
C VAL A 77 7.65 -0.39 -7.31
N GLN A 78 8.70 0.09 -6.65
CA GLN A 78 9.32 -0.59 -5.52
C GLN A 78 8.62 -0.23 -4.21
N LEU A 79 7.83 -1.15 -3.67
CA LEU A 79 7.19 -0.99 -2.36
C LEU A 79 8.22 -1.12 -1.22
N ILE A 80 8.37 -0.06 -0.44
CA ILE A 80 9.22 0.03 0.75
C ILE A 80 8.34 0.14 2.00
N THR A 81 8.50 -0.80 2.93
CA THR A 81 7.78 -0.82 4.21
C THR A 81 8.75 -1.05 5.37
N LYS A 82 8.37 -0.67 6.58
CA LYS A 82 9.12 -1.08 7.78
C LYS A 82 8.99 -2.59 7.97
N VAL A 83 10.09 -3.27 8.31
CA VAL A 83 10.06 -4.72 8.61
C VAL A 83 9.36 -4.96 9.96
N ARG A 84 8.58 -6.05 10.09
CA ARG A 84 8.03 -6.49 11.38
C ARG A 84 9.14 -7.16 12.20
N LYS A 85 9.16 -6.95 13.52
CA LYS A 85 10.22 -7.46 14.44
C LYS A 85 10.54 -8.95 14.28
N ASN A 86 9.56 -9.78 13.91
CA ASN A 86 9.69 -11.22 13.79
C ASN A 86 9.78 -11.74 12.33
N MET A 87 9.89 -10.86 11.33
CA MET A 87 10.09 -11.28 9.95
C MET A 87 11.58 -11.50 9.66
N LYS A 88 11.91 -12.66 9.09
CA LYS A 88 13.19 -12.84 8.40
C LYS A 88 13.20 -11.85 7.24
N ASN A 89 14.24 -11.02 7.14
CA ASN A 89 14.34 -10.00 6.12
C ASN A 89 14.48 -10.64 4.74
N LYS A 90 13.35 -10.93 4.09
CA LYS A 90 13.27 -11.48 2.73
C LYS A 90 13.07 -10.40 1.67
N LEU A 91 13.03 -9.12 2.07
CA LEU A 91 12.81 -7.98 1.18
C LEU A 91 14.05 -7.66 0.32
N LEU A 92 15.17 -8.33 0.54
CA LEU A 92 16.42 -8.12 -0.18
C LEU A 92 17.14 -9.44 -0.55
N PRO A 93 16.64 -10.26 -1.48
CA PRO A 93 17.46 -11.33 -2.06
C PRO A 93 18.41 -10.81 -3.16
N ASN A 94 18.08 -9.69 -3.83
CA ASN A 94 18.69 -9.34 -5.13
C ASN A 94 19.23 -7.91 -5.26
N LEU A 95 19.35 -7.13 -4.16
CA LEU A 95 20.13 -5.90 -4.23
C LEU A 95 21.62 -6.30 -4.17
N LYS A 96 22.23 -6.60 -5.33
CA LYS A 96 23.69 -6.59 -5.42
C LYS A 96 24.12 -5.17 -5.06
N ALA A 97 24.78 -5.03 -3.91
CA ALA A 97 25.50 -3.82 -3.55
C ALA A 97 26.56 -3.58 -4.63
N ASN A 98 26.24 -2.77 -5.64
CA ASN A 98 27.14 -2.23 -6.67
C ASN A 98 26.36 -1.20 -7.50
N SER A 99 25.99 -0.08 -6.89
CA SER A 99 25.70 1.22 -7.54
C SER A 99 25.12 2.20 -6.51
N PHE A 100 26.02 2.73 -5.67
CA PHE A 100 25.98 4.14 -5.30
C PHE A 100 27.13 4.81 -6.05
#